data_AF-A0A7X8ESV2-F1
#
_entry.id   AF-A0A7X8ESV2-F1
#
_cell.length_a   1.000
_cell.length_b   1.000
_cell.length_c   1.000
_cell.angle_alpha   90.00
_cell.angle_beta   90.00
_cell.angle_gamma   90.00
#
_symmetry.space_group_name_H-M   'P 1'
#
loop_
_entity.id
_entity.type
_entity.pdbx_description
1 polymer ?
#
loop_
_entity_poly.entity_id
_entity_poly.type
_entity_poly.pdbx_seq_one_letter_code
_entity_poly.pdbx_strand_id
1 'polypeptide(L)'
;MNIELKELIQTVKDELLCYENMEPAAAQWEKEFLAWLNLPENKKNIIRKGNSQYFKIKDEEEIFEIANSYIDAMEENTIKNYWKSF
;
A
#
# COMPACT_ATOMS: atom_id res chain seq x y z
N MET A 1 3.46 -11.14 9.57
CA MET A 1 4.90 -10.84 9.45
C MET A 1 5.18 -9.33 9.52
N ASN A 2 6.46 -8.91 9.49
CA ASN A 2 6.83 -7.50 9.31
C ASN A 2 7.65 -7.39 8.02
N ILE A 3 7.30 -6.44 7.18
CA ILE A 3 7.99 -6.13 5.93
C ILE A 3 8.57 -4.72 6.02
N GLU A 4 9.74 -4.47 5.43
CA GLU A 4 10.28 -3.10 5.41
C GLU A 4 9.36 -2.22 4.55
N LEU A 5 9.11 -0.97 4.97
CA LEU A 5 8.20 -0.08 4.24
C LEU A 5 8.59 0.10 2.77
N LYS A 6 9.89 0.18 2.49
CA LYS A 6 10.40 0.29 1.12
C LYS A 6 10.12 -0.97 0.31
N GLU A 7 10.25 -2.12 0.94
CA GLU A 7 9.98 -3.41 0.32
C GLU A 7 8.48 -3.55 0.04
N LEU A 8 7.61 -3.24 1.01
CA LEU A 8 6.15 -3.22 0.82
C LEU A 8 5.72 -2.31 -0.33
N ILE A 9 6.25 -1.08 -0.38
CA ILE A 9 5.91 -0.14 -1.43
C ILE A 9 6.32 -0.70 -2.80
N GLN A 10 7.52 -1.26 -2.89
CA GLN A 10 8.01 -1.83 -4.13
C GLN A 10 7.17 -3.03 -4.57
N THR A 11 6.88 -3.96 -3.66
CA THR A 11 6.12 -5.17 -4.00
C THR A 11 4.68 -4.85 -4.41
N VAL A 12 3.98 -3.94 -3.72
CA VAL A 12 2.64 -3.51 -4.16
C VAL A 12 2.68 -2.85 -5.53
N LYS A 13 3.69 -2.02 -5.80
CA LYS A 13 3.86 -1.42 -7.13
C LYS A 13 4.13 -2.48 -8.19
N ASP A 14 4.98 -3.45 -7.92
CA ASP A 14 5.28 -4.54 -8.84
C ASP A 14 4.01 -5.35 -9.15
N GLU A 15 3.16 -5.62 -8.14
CA GLU A 15 1.86 -6.26 -8.33
C GLU A 15 0.90 -5.42 -9.20
N LEU A 16 0.83 -4.11 -8.97
CA LEU A 16 0.02 -3.22 -9.82
C LEU A 16 0.54 -3.19 -11.26
N LEU A 17 1.87 -3.22 -11.45
CA LEU A 17 2.51 -3.20 -12.77
C LEU A 17 2.35 -4.52 -13.54
N CYS A 18 1.89 -5.60 -12.92
CA CYS A 18 1.50 -6.84 -13.61
C CYS A 18 0.26 -6.65 -14.50
N TYR A 19 -0.51 -5.57 -14.29
CA TYR A 19 -1.72 -5.24 -15.03
C TYR A 19 -1.44 -4.18 -16.12
N GLU A 20 -2.16 -4.27 -17.25
CA GLU A 20 -1.96 -3.36 -18.38
C GLU A 20 -2.30 -1.90 -18.02
N ASN A 21 -1.45 -0.95 -18.43
CA ASN A 21 -1.63 0.50 -18.23
C ASN A 21 -1.68 0.97 -16.77
N MET A 22 -1.08 0.22 -15.84
CA MET A 22 -1.13 0.52 -14.41
C MET A 22 0.07 1.32 -13.86
N GLU A 23 1.00 1.77 -14.70
CA GLU A 23 2.10 2.64 -14.27
C GLU A 23 1.62 3.91 -13.54
N PRO A 24 0.58 4.64 -14.04
CA PRO A 24 0.06 5.80 -13.32
C PRO A 24 -0.60 5.42 -11.99
N ALA A 25 -1.27 4.26 -11.95
CA ALA A 25 -1.92 3.74 -10.76
C ALA A 25 -0.91 3.38 -9.66
N ALA A 26 0.18 2.70 -10.03
CA ALA A 26 1.27 2.35 -9.12
C ALA A 26 1.95 3.60 -8.52
N ALA A 27 2.21 4.61 -9.35
CA ALA A 27 2.77 5.88 -8.86
C ALA A 27 1.79 6.65 -7.96
N GLN A 28 0.50 6.63 -8.30
CA GLN A 28 -0.54 7.27 -7.49
C GLN A 28 -0.71 6.56 -6.14
N TRP A 29 -0.73 5.23 -6.13
CA TRP A 29 -0.85 4.44 -4.92
C TRP A 29 0.29 4.73 -3.94
N GLU A 30 1.55 4.76 -4.42
CA GLU A 30 2.71 5.08 -3.57
C GLU A 30 2.55 6.47 -2.92
N LYS A 31 2.16 7.46 -3.71
CA LYS A 31 1.94 8.83 -3.22
C LYS A 31 0.84 8.88 -2.16
N GLU A 32 -0.27 8.19 -2.39
CA GLU A 32 -1.40 8.14 -1.49
C GLU A 32 -1.09 7.34 -0.21
N PHE A 33 -0.38 6.22 -0.32
CA PHE A 33 0.07 5.42 0.82
C PHE A 33 0.99 6.23 1.74
N LEU A 34 1.96 6.96 1.16
CA LEU A 34 2.84 7.84 1.94
C LEU A 34 2.07 8.99 2.60
N ALA A 35 1.06 9.54 1.93
CA ALA A 35 0.18 10.55 2.53
C ALA A 35 -0.66 9.97 3.68
N TRP A 36 -1.23 8.78 3.47
CA TRP A 36 -2.01 8.04 4.47
C TRP A 36 -1.17 7.70 5.70
N LEU A 37 0.07 7.26 5.52
CA LEU A 37 1.02 6.99 6.62
C LEU A 37 1.41 8.23 7.43
N ASN A 38 1.39 9.41 6.80
CA ASN A 38 1.72 10.65 7.49
C ASN A 38 0.59 11.15 8.41
N LEU A 39 -0.63 10.62 8.26
CA LEU A 39 -1.74 10.92 9.15
C LEU A 39 -1.45 10.40 10.58
N PRO A 40 -1.68 11.22 11.63
CA PRO A 40 -1.38 10.85 13.02
C PRO A 40 -1.97 9.50 13.46
N GLU A 41 -3.18 9.19 13.01
CA GLU A 41 -3.93 7.96 13.33
C GLU A 41 -3.30 6.69 12.74
N ASN A 42 -2.54 6.81 11.65
CA ASN A 42 -1.98 5.69 10.90
C ASN A 42 -0.51 5.41 11.24
N LYS A 43 0.15 6.33 11.94
CA LYS A 43 1.53 6.14 12.42
C LYS A 43 1.68 4.92 13.33
N LYS A 44 0.60 4.48 13.98
CA LYS A 44 0.56 3.25 14.81
C LYS A 44 0.84 1.97 14.01
N ASN A 45 0.64 2.01 12.69
CA ASN A 45 0.88 0.88 11.79
C ASN A 45 2.38 0.72 11.46
N ILE A 46 3.23 1.67 11.87
CA ILE A 46 4.67 1.63 11.64
C ILE A 46 5.43 1.16 12.87
N ILE A 47 6.25 0.14 12.68
CA ILE A 47 7.22 -0.34 13.67
C ILE A 47 8.60 0.18 13.28
N ARG A 48 9.26 0.93 14.17
CA ARG A 48 10.62 1.42 13.96
C ARG A 48 11.62 0.46 14.61
N LYS A 49 12.62 -0.01 13.85
CA LYS A 49 13.74 -0.79 14.36
C LYS A 49 15.05 -0.24 13.79
N GLY A 50 15.85 0.40 14.64
CA GLY A 50 17.03 1.14 14.18
C GLY A 50 16.66 2.26 13.21
N ASN A 51 17.30 2.27 12.05
CA ASN A 51 17.04 3.25 10.97
C ASN A 51 15.96 2.80 9.98
N SER A 52 15.40 1.59 10.15
CA SER A 52 14.40 1.04 9.25
C SER A 52 12.99 1.12 9.83
N GLN A 53 12.01 1.29 8.95
CA GLN A 53 10.60 1.33 9.26
C GLN A 53 9.92 0.10 8.65
N TYR A 54 9.07 -0.55 9.42
CA TYR A 54 8.39 -1.77 9.04
C TYR A 54 6.88 -1.59 9.11
N PHE A 55 6.18 -2.27 8.22
CA PHE A 55 4.73 -2.41 8.23
C PHE A 55 4.36 -3.83 8.62
N LYS A 56 3.25 -3.99 9.35
CA LYS A 56 2.75 -5.31 9.73
C LYS A 56 1.74 -5.77 8.68
N ILE A 57 2.03 -6.89 8.05
CA ILE A 57 1.09 -7.63 7.18
C ILE A 57 0.88 -9.02 7.78
N LYS A 58 -0.17 -9.74 7.42
CA LYS A 58 -0.45 -11.12 7.81
C LYS A 58 0.64 -12.02 7.22
N ASP A 59 0.74 -11.99 5.89
CA ASP A 59 1.59 -12.81 5.03
C ASP A 59 1.82 -12.07 3.68
N GLU A 60 2.46 -12.75 2.72
CA GLU A 60 2.71 -12.20 1.38
C GLU A 60 1.43 -12.07 0.54
N GLU A 61 0.38 -12.86 0.81
CA GLU A 61 -0.90 -12.78 0.09
C GLU A 61 -1.57 -11.41 0.29
N GLU A 62 -1.42 -10.80 1.46
CA GLU A 62 -1.94 -9.47 1.75
C GLU A 62 -1.38 -8.38 0.78
N ILE A 63 -0.19 -8.56 0.21
CA ILE A 63 0.37 -7.62 -0.78
C ILE A 63 -0.48 -7.65 -2.06
N PHE A 64 -0.85 -8.84 -2.52
CA PHE A 64 -1.72 -9.03 -3.67
C PHE A 64 -3.13 -8.49 -3.37
N GLU A 65 -3.65 -8.71 -2.16
CA GLU A 65 -4.95 -8.15 -1.74
C GLU A 65 -4.94 -6.62 -1.74
N ILE A 66 -3.86 -5.99 -1.25
CA ILE A 66 -3.68 -4.53 -1.24
C ILE A 66 -3.69 -3.97 -2.66
N ALA A 67 -3.00 -4.62 -3.60
CA ALA A 67 -2.97 -4.21 -4.99
C ALA A 67 -4.35 -4.38 -5.63
N ASN A 68 -4.93 -5.57 -5.56
CA ASN A 68 -6.22 -5.89 -6.19
C ASN A 68 -7.36 -5.01 -5.66
N SER A 69 -7.46 -4.81 -4.35
CA SER A 69 -8.49 -3.95 -3.77
C SER A 69 -8.32 -2.47 -4.13
N TYR A 70 -7.11 -2.02 -4.47
CA TYR A 70 -6.90 -0.69 -5.04
C TYR A 70 -7.41 -0.59 -6.48
N ILE A 71 -7.21 -1.64 -7.29
CA ILE A 71 -7.76 -1.73 -8.65
C ILE A 71 -9.28 -1.67 -8.60
N ASP A 72 -9.91 -2.51 -7.77
CA ASP A 72 -11.37 -2.51 -7.57
C ASP A 72 -11.86 -1.11 -7.17
N ALA A 73 -11.16 -0.46 -6.24
CA ALA A 73 -11.52 0.87 -5.79
C ALA A 73 -11.34 1.95 -6.87
N MET A 74 -10.42 1.77 -7.81
CA MET A 74 -10.30 2.64 -8.99
C MET A 74 -11.47 2.43 -9.95
N GLU A 75 -11.80 1.18 -10.28
CA GLU A 75 -12.88 0.83 -11.20
C GLU A 75 -14.26 1.29 -10.68
N GLU A 76 -14.48 1.15 -9.37
CA GLU A 76 -15.71 1.58 -8.70
C GLU A 76 -15.74 3.07 -8.34
N ASN A 77 -14.63 3.80 -8.55
CA ASN A 77 -14.44 5.19 -8.11
C ASN A 77 -14.64 5.36 -6.58
N THR A 78 -14.16 4.39 -5.80
CA THR A 78 -14.26 4.30 -4.34
C THR A 78 -12.90 4.35 -3.62
N ILE A 79 -11.84 4.89 -4.25
CA ILE A 79 -10.48 5.04 -3.66
C ILE A 79 -10.50 5.68 -2.25
N LYS A 80 -11.42 6.61 -1.99
CA LYS A 80 -11.56 7.20 -0.65
C LYS A 80 -11.96 6.18 0.43
N ASN A 81 -12.74 5.16 0.07
CA ASN A 81 -13.15 4.10 0.97
C ASN A 81 -12.02 3.08 1.17
N TYR A 82 -11.24 2.79 0.13
CA TYR A 82 -10.02 2.00 0.22
C TYR A 82 -9.10 2.53 1.34
N TRP A 83 -8.73 3.81 1.31
CA TRP A 83 -7.86 4.41 2.33
C TRP A 83 -8.47 4.51 3.74
N LYS A 84 -9.80 4.49 3.86
CA LYS A 84 -10.47 4.47 5.18
C LYS A 84 -10.40 3.09 5.83
N SER A 85 -10.30 2.04 5.00
CA SER A 85 -10.33 0.63 5.43
C SER A 85 -8.97 -0.06 5.33
N PHE A 86 -7.95 0.64 4.80
CA PHE A 86 -6.54 0.23 4.80
C PHE A 86 -6.01 0.05 6.22
#